data_AF-A0A350J2R4-F1
#
_entry.id   AF-A0A350J2R4-F1
#
_cell.length_a   1.000
_cell.length_b   1.000
_cell.length_c   1.000
_cell.angle_alpha   90.00
_cell.angle_beta   90.00
_cell.angle_gamma   90.00
#
_symmetry.space_group_name_H-M   'P 1'
#
loop_
_entity.id
_entity.type
_entity.pdbx_description
1 polymer ?
#
loop_
_entity_poly.entity_id
_entity_poly.type
_entity_poly.pdbx_seq_one_letter_code
_entity_poly.pdbx_strand_id
1 'polypeptide(L)'
;GLHIGVAALFAALLAKGLLWLLPISMHYSPRVIIVAVAALPIASFYAIVAGFSLSTQRALIMLSCFLVIILLRRQTYLLQTLSLAALIIVIIDPLSVLSAGFWFSFSAVAILLWASRAMRFSNTAIAHKPSKALDKSIGQSEFTNKSKEKLIAFGLAQLAIFIAMPLVLSLFTGQGSLLTPIANLLAIPLVSLTVVPAGIAGLLISYFSLPLAAYFFAIADFFLSFILLLLNSLEHFADMLRHGPLNIDLITYQSSLHPIIFGIALISIIILLGKRGLPTYSAAVIIWIVIFNPLNFAINSQQSKLEDSDLIVTQLDVGQGSAILLSTANYHLLYDTGPKFSEAANAASSVIEPYLATMKIKSLDTVIVSHGDSDHSGGANYLNQYGNVKEWLLGGTASIERLTLPVNSASENDYNQQRCRQGQAWIRDGIHFEILHPSSANFNSENDRSCVLSVKTQHSEHALILLSGDISRRVEAHLLNHTRDKLSADLLAVPHHGSASSSSVAFISAVQPSFALISAGHRNRYRHPHKDVIARYSDRDIKIYRSDRLGAVQMIYRHGKWLGPYCARYKAQHFWDKFNDDGQCIGSISLL
;
A
#
# COMPACT_ATOMS: atom_id res chain seq x y z
N GLY A 1 15.77 1.77 13.06
CA GLY A 1 17.04 1.02 13.10
C GLY A 1 18.26 1.94 13.18
N LEU A 2 18.53 2.72 12.12
CA LEU A 2 19.72 3.56 12.02
C LEU A 2 19.91 4.53 13.21
N HIS A 3 18.83 5.14 13.71
CA HIS A 3 18.89 6.06 14.87
C HIS A 3 19.44 5.42 16.15
N ILE A 4 19.15 4.14 16.41
CA ILE A 4 19.74 3.40 17.55
C ILE A 4 21.25 3.23 17.34
N GLY A 5 21.68 2.94 16.10
CA GLY A 5 23.09 2.90 15.74
C GLY A 5 23.79 4.24 15.90
N VAL A 6 23.13 5.35 15.53
CA VAL A 6 23.64 6.71 15.74
C VAL A 6 23.74 7.04 17.24
N ALA A 7 22.73 6.68 18.04
CA ALA A 7 22.77 6.85 19.49
C ALA A 7 23.93 6.06 20.13
N ALA A 8 24.15 4.81 19.69
CA ALA A 8 25.28 4.00 20.13
C ALA A 8 26.64 4.57 19.67
N LEU A 9 26.72 5.14 18.46
CA LEU A 9 27.92 5.83 17.97
C LEU A 9 28.20 7.09 18.79
N PHE A 10 27.17 7.88 19.10
CA PHE A 10 27.29 9.05 19.96
C PHE A 10 27.81 8.66 21.35
N ALA A 11 27.23 7.61 21.94
CA ALA A 11 27.72 7.04 23.21
C ALA A 11 29.19 6.64 23.13
N ALA A 12 29.60 5.99 22.04
CA ALA A 12 30.99 5.60 21.82
C ALA A 12 31.93 6.80 21.70
N LEU A 13 31.51 7.86 21.02
CA LEU A 13 32.28 9.11 20.89
C LEU A 13 32.38 9.85 22.22
N LEU A 14 31.28 9.92 22.98
CA LEU A 14 31.23 10.53 24.31
C LEU A 14 32.16 9.78 25.27
N ALA A 15 32.05 8.44 25.34
CA ALA A 15 32.93 7.61 26.15
C ALA A 15 34.39 7.75 25.74
N LYS A 16 34.68 7.86 24.43
CA LYS A 16 36.02 8.14 23.92
C LYS A 16 36.56 9.50 24.34
N GLY A 17 35.73 10.54 24.34
CA GLY A 17 36.11 11.89 24.80
C GLY A 17 36.38 11.92 26.30
N LEU A 18 35.51 11.30 27.10
CA LEU A 18 35.69 11.16 28.55
C LEU A 18 36.97 10.37 28.90
N LEU A 19 37.26 9.30 28.18
CA LEU A 19 38.50 8.53 28.35
C LEU A 19 39.76 9.31 27.95
N TRP A 20 39.63 10.26 27.02
CA TRP A 20 40.75 11.17 26.68
C TRP A 20 41.02 12.18 27.80
N LEU A 21 39.97 12.61 28.52
CA LEU A 21 40.08 13.52 29.67
C LEU A 21 40.51 12.79 30.96
N LEU A 22 40.20 11.49 31.10
CA LEU A 22 40.49 10.67 32.28
C LEU A 22 41.27 9.39 31.91
N PRO A 23 42.57 9.52 31.58
CA PRO A 23 43.39 8.41 31.06
C PRO A 23 43.63 7.28 32.09
N ILE A 24 43.44 7.54 33.38
CA ILE A 24 43.64 6.55 34.47
C ILE A 24 42.71 5.34 34.31
N SER A 25 41.49 5.54 33.80
CA SER A 25 40.51 4.47 33.54
C SER A 25 40.97 3.47 32.47
N MET A 26 41.94 3.85 31.62
CA MET A 26 42.49 2.97 30.59
C MET A 26 43.44 1.88 31.14
N HIS A 27 43.87 2.01 32.40
CA HIS A 27 44.76 1.02 33.04
C HIS A 27 44.01 -0.25 33.46
N TYR A 28 42.71 -0.14 33.75
CA TYR A 28 41.90 -1.21 34.34
C TYR A 28 41.02 -1.96 33.35
N SER A 29 40.73 -1.39 32.17
CA SER A 29 39.83 -2.03 31.21
C SER A 29 40.13 -1.63 29.76
N PRO A 30 40.02 -2.57 28.81
CA PRO A 30 40.10 -2.28 27.38
C PRO A 30 39.05 -1.24 26.98
N ARG A 31 39.47 -0.24 26.21
CA ARG A 31 38.62 0.84 25.68
C ARG A 31 37.33 0.35 25.01
N VAL A 32 37.39 -0.80 24.34
CA VAL A 32 36.25 -1.40 23.65
C VAL A 32 35.15 -1.82 24.63
N ILE A 33 35.52 -2.28 25.83
CA ILE A 33 34.57 -2.68 26.88
C ILE A 33 33.89 -1.45 27.46
N ILE A 34 34.65 -0.40 27.76
CA ILE A 34 34.11 0.85 28.32
C ILE A 34 33.11 1.49 27.35
N VAL A 35 33.46 1.52 26.06
CA VAL A 35 32.56 1.99 25.00
C VAL A 35 31.31 1.12 24.88
N ALA A 36 31.44 -0.20 24.95
CA ALA A 36 30.31 -1.13 24.87
C ALA A 36 29.34 -0.96 26.06
N VAL A 37 29.86 -0.81 27.27
CA VAL A 37 29.07 -0.57 28.49
C VAL A 37 28.36 0.78 28.42
N ALA A 38 29.00 1.82 27.89
CA ALA A 38 28.37 3.14 27.74
C ALA A 38 27.27 3.18 26.67
N ALA A 39 27.40 2.37 25.60
CA ALA A 39 26.45 2.37 24.49
C ALA A 39 25.07 1.80 24.85
N LEU A 40 25.00 0.77 25.70
CA LEU A 40 23.77 0.08 26.07
C LEU A 40 22.75 0.99 26.81
N PRO A 41 23.14 1.71 27.88
CA PRO A 41 22.23 2.60 28.59
C PRO A 41 21.72 3.74 27.71
N ILE A 42 22.58 4.34 26.88
CA ILE A 42 22.19 5.45 25.99
C ILE A 42 21.24 4.95 24.89
N ALA A 43 21.52 3.79 24.28
CA ALA A 43 20.60 3.20 23.30
C ALA A 43 19.26 2.80 23.92
N SER A 44 19.27 2.31 25.17
CA SER A 44 18.05 1.96 25.91
C SER A 44 17.23 3.20 26.28
N PHE A 45 17.89 4.26 26.73
CA PHE A 45 17.27 5.56 26.99
C PHE A 45 16.61 6.12 25.72
N TYR A 46 17.30 6.07 24.59
CA TYR A 46 16.71 6.47 23.31
C TYR A 46 15.48 5.61 22.95
N ALA A 47 15.54 4.28 23.14
CA ALA A 47 14.41 3.40 22.87
C ALA A 47 13.19 3.73 23.76
N ILE A 48 13.41 4.10 25.02
CA ILE A 48 12.37 4.58 25.94
C ILE A 48 11.74 5.87 25.41
N VAL A 49 12.56 6.86 25.06
CA VAL A 49 12.07 8.15 24.53
C VAL A 49 11.30 7.97 23.21
N ALA A 50 11.70 6.99 22.40
CA ALA A 50 11.00 6.63 21.16
C ALA A 50 9.76 5.73 21.38
N GLY A 51 9.34 5.51 22.63
CA GLY A 51 8.15 4.74 22.98
C GLY A 51 8.26 3.23 22.74
N PHE A 52 9.47 2.68 22.67
CA PHE A 52 9.72 1.27 22.37
C PHE A 52 8.96 0.75 21.14
N SER A 53 8.89 1.54 20.06
CA SER A 53 8.32 1.05 18.80
C SER A 53 9.01 -0.26 18.36
N LEU A 54 8.29 -1.16 17.68
CA LEU A 54 8.81 -2.48 17.27
C LEU A 54 10.17 -2.40 16.53
N SER A 55 10.37 -1.34 15.73
CA SER A 55 11.64 -1.12 15.02
C SER A 55 12.81 -0.77 15.94
N THR A 56 12.55 -0.08 17.06
CA THR A 56 13.56 0.28 18.07
C THR A 56 13.91 -0.90 18.96
N GLN A 57 12.91 -1.72 19.35
CA GLN A 57 13.13 -2.95 20.11
C GLN A 57 14.06 -3.91 19.36
N ARG A 58 13.76 -4.19 18.08
CA ARG A 58 14.61 -5.08 17.25
C ARG A 58 16.05 -4.57 17.14
N ALA A 59 16.22 -3.28 16.89
CA ALA A 59 17.54 -2.66 16.80
C ALA A 59 18.32 -2.71 18.13
N LEU A 60 17.63 -2.51 19.26
CA LEU A 60 18.22 -2.61 20.60
C LEU A 60 18.65 -4.05 20.90
N ILE A 61 17.84 -5.06 20.55
CA ILE A 61 18.19 -6.48 20.74
C ILE A 61 19.41 -6.85 19.88
N MET A 62 19.44 -6.44 18.61
CA MET A 62 20.59 -6.68 17.73
C MET A 62 21.87 -6.02 18.26
N LEU A 63 21.78 -4.76 18.72
CA LEU A 63 22.90 -4.06 19.34
C LEU A 63 23.35 -4.76 20.63
N SER A 64 22.41 -5.18 21.48
CA SER A 64 22.71 -5.85 22.75
C SER A 64 23.44 -7.18 22.52
N CYS A 65 22.98 -8.01 21.57
CA CYS A 65 23.68 -9.24 21.19
C CYS A 65 25.12 -8.98 20.74
N PHE A 66 25.33 -7.93 19.92
CA PHE A 66 26.65 -7.54 19.47
C PHE A 66 27.56 -7.07 20.61
N LEU A 67 27.04 -6.24 21.50
CA LEU A 67 27.79 -5.73 22.65
C LEU A 67 28.10 -6.82 23.68
N VAL A 68 27.16 -7.74 23.95
CA VAL A 68 27.40 -8.88 24.86
C VAL A 68 28.53 -9.76 24.35
N ILE A 69 28.62 -10.01 23.05
CA ILE A 69 29.73 -10.80 22.46
C ILE A 69 31.07 -10.09 22.64
N ILE A 70 31.10 -8.76 22.49
CA ILE A 70 32.27 -7.94 22.77
C ILE A 70 32.68 -8.05 24.25
N LEU A 71 31.72 -7.97 25.17
CA LEU A 71 31.96 -8.09 26.61
C LEU A 71 32.48 -9.47 27.00
N LEU A 72 31.92 -10.53 26.38
CA LEU A 72 32.36 -11.91 26.55
C LEU A 72 33.70 -12.22 25.86
N ARG A 73 34.26 -11.27 25.09
CA ARG A 73 35.51 -11.40 24.34
C ARG A 73 35.55 -12.62 23.42
N ARG A 74 34.39 -13.05 22.91
CA ARG A 74 34.30 -14.20 21.99
C ARG A 74 34.47 -13.75 20.56
N GLN A 75 35.18 -14.55 19.76
CA GLN A 75 35.19 -14.41 18.31
C GLN A 75 33.98 -15.14 17.75
N THR A 76 32.96 -14.39 17.32
CA THR A 76 31.82 -14.94 16.60
C THR A 76 31.75 -14.37 15.20
N TYR A 77 31.14 -15.12 14.29
CA TYR A 77 30.80 -14.58 12.98
C TYR A 77 29.62 -13.62 13.14
N LEU A 78 29.66 -12.48 12.44
CA LEU A 78 28.61 -11.45 12.49
C LEU A 78 27.22 -12.01 12.14
N LEU A 79 27.15 -13.02 11.26
CA LEU A 79 25.89 -13.71 10.94
C LEU A 79 25.35 -14.50 12.14
N GLN A 80 26.21 -15.13 12.95
CA GLN A 80 25.78 -15.86 14.15
C GLN A 80 25.18 -14.90 15.18
N THR A 81 25.77 -13.71 15.35
CA THR A 81 25.22 -12.66 16.21
C THR A 81 23.83 -12.21 15.74
N LEU A 82 23.67 -12.07 14.42
CA LEU A 82 22.40 -11.70 13.82
C LEU A 82 21.35 -12.82 13.96
N SER A 83 21.74 -14.08 13.76
CA SER A 83 20.88 -15.26 13.99
C SER A 83 20.45 -15.39 15.44
N LEU A 84 21.33 -15.10 16.41
CA LEU A 84 20.98 -15.08 17.83
C LEU A 84 19.95 -13.99 18.14
N ALA A 85 20.11 -12.78 17.57
CA ALA A 85 19.14 -11.71 17.73
C ALA A 85 17.78 -12.09 17.10
N ALA A 86 17.79 -12.72 15.93
CA ALA A 86 16.58 -13.24 15.29
C ALA A 86 15.89 -14.29 16.18
N LEU A 87 16.64 -15.23 16.72
CA LEU A 87 16.13 -16.26 17.63
C LEU A 87 15.47 -15.65 18.87
N ILE A 88 16.12 -14.68 19.52
CA ILE A 88 15.55 -13.99 20.70
C ILE A 88 14.23 -13.28 20.34
N ILE A 89 14.20 -12.58 19.20
CA ILE A 89 12.99 -11.89 18.76
C ILE A 89 11.85 -12.88 18.47
N VAL A 90 12.14 -14.00 17.81
CA VAL A 90 11.14 -15.04 17.49
C VAL A 90 10.67 -15.77 18.76
N ILE A 91 11.51 -15.94 19.77
CA ILE A 91 11.10 -16.49 21.07
C ILE A 91 10.14 -15.54 21.79
N ILE A 92 10.39 -14.23 21.73
CA ILE A 92 9.54 -13.21 22.38
C ILE A 92 8.23 -13.00 21.60
N ASP A 93 8.32 -12.93 20.27
CA ASP A 93 7.21 -12.72 19.34
C ASP A 93 7.35 -13.66 18.13
N PRO A 94 6.75 -14.87 18.19
CA PRO A 94 6.81 -15.83 17.10
C PRO A 94 6.21 -15.32 15.79
N LEU A 95 5.23 -14.41 15.87
CA LEU A 95 4.53 -13.86 14.70
C LEU A 95 5.35 -12.77 14.00
N SER A 96 6.44 -12.29 14.62
CA SER A 96 7.31 -11.27 14.05
C SER A 96 7.85 -11.64 12.65
N VAL A 97 8.06 -12.94 12.38
CA VAL A 97 8.51 -13.47 11.08
C VAL A 97 7.54 -13.15 9.94
N LEU A 98 6.29 -12.84 10.25
CA LEU A 98 5.26 -12.55 9.24
C LEU A 98 5.15 -11.05 8.97
N SER A 99 5.78 -10.23 9.80
CA SER A 99 5.88 -8.79 9.59
C SER A 99 6.98 -8.46 8.58
N ALA A 100 6.68 -7.60 7.60
CA ALA A 100 7.68 -7.07 6.68
C ALA A 100 8.82 -6.36 7.45
N GLY A 101 8.48 -5.69 8.56
CA GLY A 101 9.42 -4.97 9.41
C GLY A 101 10.55 -5.83 10.01
N PHE A 102 10.27 -7.10 10.32
CA PHE A 102 11.30 -8.06 10.74
C PHE A 102 12.32 -8.26 9.63
N TRP A 103 11.87 -8.67 8.44
CA TRP A 103 12.74 -8.94 7.30
C TRP A 103 13.51 -7.71 6.82
N PHE A 104 12.91 -6.53 6.81
CA PHE A 104 13.64 -5.30 6.52
C PHE A 104 14.81 -5.06 7.46
N SER A 105 14.59 -5.28 8.76
CA SER A 105 15.60 -5.02 9.77
C SER A 105 16.79 -5.97 9.62
N PHE A 106 16.52 -7.26 9.46
CA PHE A 106 17.54 -8.30 9.33
C PHE A 106 18.26 -8.26 7.99
N SER A 107 17.53 -8.11 6.88
CA SER A 107 18.09 -8.01 5.54
C SER A 107 18.97 -6.77 5.41
N ALA A 108 18.54 -5.60 5.91
CA ALA A 108 19.36 -4.38 5.86
C ALA A 108 20.70 -4.56 6.57
N VAL A 109 20.71 -5.15 7.77
CA VAL A 109 21.94 -5.42 8.51
C VAL A 109 22.81 -6.44 7.77
N ALA A 110 22.24 -7.54 7.27
CA ALA A 110 22.98 -8.55 6.51
C ALA A 110 23.63 -7.97 5.24
N ILE A 111 22.90 -7.14 4.48
CA ILE A 111 23.38 -6.45 3.27
C ILE A 111 24.52 -5.49 3.62
N LEU A 112 24.38 -4.69 4.68
CA LEU A 112 25.43 -3.78 5.13
C LEU A 112 26.70 -4.54 5.55
N LEU A 113 26.55 -5.64 6.28
CA LEU A 113 27.68 -6.47 6.70
C LEU A 113 28.38 -7.07 5.49
N TRP A 114 27.64 -7.58 4.52
CA TRP A 114 28.18 -8.13 3.29
C TRP A 114 28.89 -7.06 2.44
N ALA A 115 28.26 -5.90 2.23
CA ALA A 115 28.85 -4.77 1.52
C ALA A 115 30.15 -4.30 2.21
N SER A 116 30.16 -4.22 3.55
CA SER A 116 31.36 -3.85 4.32
C SER A 116 32.52 -4.84 4.14
N ARG A 117 32.23 -6.13 3.97
CA ARG A 117 33.23 -7.17 3.70
C ARG A 117 33.75 -7.05 2.27
N ALA A 118 32.87 -6.88 1.29
CA ALA A 118 33.24 -6.71 -0.12
C ALA A 118 34.17 -5.49 -0.32
N MET A 119 33.86 -4.37 0.35
CA MET A 119 34.66 -3.15 0.28
C MET A 119 36.05 -3.28 0.93
N ARG A 120 36.18 -4.01 2.05
CA ARG A 120 37.48 -4.25 2.71
C ARG A 120 38.46 -5.04 1.82
N PHE A 121 37.95 -5.93 0.97
CA PHE A 121 38.79 -6.70 0.03
C PHE A 121 39.27 -5.88 -1.18
N SER A 122 38.56 -4.80 -1.56
CA SER A 122 38.97 -3.93 -2.68
C SER A 122 40.21 -3.10 -2.32
N ASN A 123 40.27 -2.57 -1.08
CA ASN A 123 41.44 -1.84 -0.59
C ASN A 123 42.71 -2.72 -0.50
N THR A 124 42.59 -4.02 -0.23
CA THR A 124 43.74 -4.93 -0.22
C THR A 124 44.26 -5.27 -1.62
N ALA A 125 43.42 -5.24 -2.65
CA ALA A 125 43.82 -5.52 -4.03
C ALA A 125 44.56 -4.34 -4.68
N ILE A 126 44.28 -3.10 -4.24
CA ILE A 126 44.97 -1.88 -4.72
C ILE A 126 46.32 -1.71 -3.99
N ALA A 127 46.46 -2.21 -2.76
CA ALA A 127 47.68 -2.14 -1.96
C ALA A 127 48.83 -3.08 -2.41
N HIS A 128 48.65 -3.84 -3.50
CA HIS A 128 49.67 -4.77 -4.04
C HIS A 128 50.38 -4.29 -5.32
N LYS A 129 50.31 -2.99 -5.65
CA LYS A 129 51.35 -2.40 -6.51
C LYS A 129 52.49 -1.88 -5.64
N PRO A 130 53.70 -2.45 -5.70
CA PRO A 130 54.84 -1.88 -4.99
C PRO A 130 55.20 -0.56 -5.69
N SER A 131 54.83 0.58 -5.10
CA SER A 131 55.33 1.87 -5.56
C SER A 131 56.80 1.97 -5.16
N LYS A 132 57.69 1.85 -6.14
CA LYS A 132 59.07 2.29 -6.00
C LYS A 132 59.10 3.79 -5.71
N ALA A 133 59.99 4.14 -4.78
CA ALA A 133 60.61 5.44 -4.53
C ALA A 133 59.78 6.54 -3.82
N LEU A 134 60.25 6.80 -2.59
CA LEU A 134 60.40 8.10 -1.91
C LEU A 134 59.62 9.31 -2.47
N ASP A 135 58.69 9.84 -1.68
CA ASP A 135 58.79 11.26 -1.31
C ASP A 135 58.12 11.60 0.02
N LYS A 136 58.77 12.48 0.79
CA LYS A 136 58.36 12.98 2.11
C LYS A 136 57.37 14.15 1.93
N SER A 137 56.07 13.90 2.01
CA SER A 137 55.07 14.95 2.35
C SER A 137 53.92 14.37 3.21
N ILE A 138 54.28 13.97 4.43
CA ILE A 138 53.38 13.28 5.36
C ILE A 138 52.73 14.33 6.28
N GLY A 139 51.42 14.59 6.09
CA GLY A 139 50.64 15.39 7.04
C GLY A 139 49.20 15.67 6.59
N GLN A 140 49.00 16.25 5.40
CA GLN A 140 47.66 16.64 4.91
C GLN A 140 47.05 15.69 3.87
N SER A 141 47.88 14.95 3.13
CA SER A 141 47.45 13.96 2.12
C SER A 141 46.78 12.72 2.73
N GLU A 142 47.23 12.24 3.89
CA GLU A 142 46.66 11.03 4.51
C GLU A 142 45.27 11.26 5.12
N PHE A 143 44.99 12.44 5.69
CA PHE A 143 43.70 12.74 6.30
C PHE A 143 42.60 12.96 5.26
N THR A 144 42.95 13.60 4.14
CA THR A 144 42.04 13.81 3.00
C THR A 144 41.71 12.49 2.28
N ASN A 145 42.69 11.60 2.11
CA ASN A 145 42.45 10.27 1.51
C ASN A 145 41.63 9.34 2.42
N LYS A 146 41.89 9.29 3.73
CA LYS A 146 41.09 8.50 4.68
C LYS A 146 39.64 8.98 4.79
N SER A 147 39.40 10.27 4.63
CA SER A 147 38.05 10.85 4.67
C SER A 147 37.27 10.53 3.38
N LYS A 148 37.93 10.61 2.22
CA LYS A 148 37.36 10.19 0.93
C LYS A 148 36.99 8.70 0.91
N GLU A 149 37.87 7.82 1.41
CA GLU A 149 37.58 6.37 1.48
C GLU A 149 36.36 6.06 2.35
N LYS A 150 36.22 6.71 3.52
CA LYS A 150 35.04 6.55 4.38
C LYS A 150 33.77 7.03 3.72
N LEU A 151 33.84 8.13 2.96
CA LEU A 151 32.70 8.71 2.26
C LEU A 151 32.27 7.83 1.07
N ILE A 152 33.21 7.25 0.34
CA ILE A 152 32.96 6.24 -0.69
C ILE A 152 32.35 4.98 -0.08
N ALA A 153 32.89 4.49 1.04
CA ALA A 153 32.36 3.32 1.73
C ALA A 153 30.93 3.54 2.24
N PHE A 154 30.63 4.74 2.75
CA PHE A 154 29.29 5.15 3.13
C PHE A 154 28.35 5.20 1.91
N GLY A 155 28.79 5.82 0.80
CA GLY A 155 28.01 5.89 -0.44
C GLY A 155 27.68 4.51 -1.01
N LEU A 156 28.65 3.58 -1.02
CA LEU A 156 28.43 2.19 -1.44
C LEU A 156 27.49 1.42 -0.51
N ALA A 157 27.58 1.65 0.80
CA ALA A 157 26.65 1.06 1.77
C ALA A 157 25.21 1.56 1.56
N GLN A 158 25.04 2.86 1.29
CA GLN A 158 23.75 3.44 0.93
C GLN A 158 23.23 2.88 -0.39
N LEU A 159 24.08 2.73 -1.41
CA LEU A 159 23.72 2.13 -2.69
C LEU A 159 23.28 0.66 -2.54
N ALA A 160 23.94 -0.11 -1.67
CA ALA A 160 23.56 -1.50 -1.42
C ALA A 160 22.16 -1.61 -0.78
N ILE A 161 21.85 -0.74 0.18
CA ILE A 161 20.50 -0.65 0.77
C ILE A 161 19.49 -0.16 -0.29
N PHE A 162 19.86 0.85 -1.08
CA PHE A 162 19.04 1.45 -2.14
C PHE A 162 18.56 0.40 -3.15
N ILE A 163 19.44 -0.52 -3.57
CA ILE A 163 19.10 -1.56 -4.54
C ILE A 163 18.29 -2.70 -3.88
N ALA A 164 18.68 -3.12 -2.68
CA ALA A 164 18.17 -4.34 -2.10
C ALA A 164 16.87 -4.18 -1.29
N MET A 165 16.64 -3.03 -0.64
CA MET A 165 15.43 -2.82 0.17
C MET A 165 14.13 -2.74 -0.65
N PRO A 166 14.07 -2.10 -1.83
CA PRO A 166 12.87 -2.12 -2.67
C PRO A 166 12.50 -3.52 -3.12
N LEU A 167 13.50 -4.37 -3.34
CA LEU A 167 13.31 -5.78 -3.68
C LEU A 167 12.72 -6.55 -2.49
N VAL A 168 13.21 -6.32 -1.27
CA VAL A 168 12.61 -6.89 -0.04
C VAL A 168 11.18 -6.37 0.17
N LEU A 169 10.91 -5.10 -0.15
CA LEU A 169 9.57 -4.51 -0.04
C LEU A 169 8.59 -5.16 -1.01
N SER A 170 8.99 -5.33 -2.27
CA SER A 170 8.13 -5.91 -3.30
C SER A 170 7.72 -7.36 -3.02
N LEU A 171 8.48 -8.11 -2.21
CA LEU A 171 8.05 -9.43 -1.73
C LEU A 171 6.81 -9.39 -0.84
N PHE A 172 6.73 -8.40 0.04
CA PHE A 172 5.66 -8.31 1.04
C PHE A 172 4.45 -7.57 0.50
N THR A 173 4.66 -6.54 -0.30
CA THR A 173 3.58 -5.68 -0.79
C THR A 173 3.15 -6.00 -2.21
N GLY A 174 3.93 -6.77 -2.98
CA GLY A 174 3.74 -6.91 -4.42
C GLY A 174 3.95 -5.60 -5.19
N GLN A 175 4.42 -4.55 -4.51
CA GLN A 175 4.53 -3.19 -5.02
C GLN A 175 5.96 -2.69 -4.82
N GLY A 176 6.51 -2.03 -5.84
CA GLY A 176 7.79 -1.34 -5.75
C GLY A 176 7.66 0.06 -6.33
N SER A 177 7.93 1.09 -5.53
CA SER A 177 8.06 2.45 -6.05
C SER A 177 9.53 2.77 -6.27
N LEU A 178 9.88 3.13 -7.51
CA LEU A 178 11.22 3.58 -7.91
C LEU A 178 11.62 4.91 -7.25
N LEU A 179 10.67 5.62 -6.62
CA LEU A 179 10.91 6.86 -5.89
C LEU A 179 11.29 6.63 -4.43
N THR A 180 10.87 5.50 -3.83
CA THR A 180 11.22 5.11 -2.45
C THR A 180 12.72 5.18 -2.17
N PRO A 181 13.61 4.69 -3.06
CA PRO A 181 15.05 4.76 -2.86
C PRO A 181 15.59 6.20 -2.84
N ILE A 182 15.06 7.08 -3.69
CA ILE A 182 15.43 8.51 -3.75
C ILE A 182 14.97 9.22 -2.47
N ALA A 183 13.73 8.98 -2.06
CA ALA A 183 13.18 9.53 -0.82
C ALA A 183 14.02 9.10 0.39
N ASN A 184 14.37 7.81 0.48
CA ASN A 184 15.15 7.27 1.60
C ASN A 184 16.62 7.75 1.61
N LEU A 185 17.23 7.98 0.44
CA LEU A 185 18.60 8.50 0.33
C LEU A 185 18.77 9.86 1.01
N LEU A 186 17.74 10.70 0.95
CA LEU A 186 17.75 12.04 1.54
C LEU A 186 17.09 12.06 2.92
N ALA A 187 15.90 11.48 3.06
CA ALA A 187 15.12 11.55 4.30
C ALA A 187 15.82 10.83 5.47
N ILE A 188 16.33 9.61 5.27
CA ILE A 188 16.90 8.82 6.38
C ILE A 188 18.13 9.52 7.00
N PRO A 189 19.14 9.97 6.23
CA PRO A 189 20.28 10.69 6.81
C PRO A 189 19.87 11.99 7.47
N LEU A 190 18.98 12.78 6.86
CA LEU A 190 18.55 14.06 7.38
C LEU A 190 17.82 13.87 8.72
N VAL A 191 16.83 12.99 8.79
CA VAL A 191 16.13 12.67 10.05
C VAL A 191 17.12 12.16 11.11
N SER A 192 18.07 11.31 10.72
CA SER A 192 19.00 10.68 11.66
C SER A 192 20.05 11.62 12.22
N LEU A 193 20.53 12.56 11.41
CA LEU A 193 21.67 13.42 11.76
C LEU A 193 21.23 14.82 12.22
N THR A 194 20.05 15.28 11.82
CA THR A 194 19.56 16.63 12.17
C THR A 194 18.32 16.58 13.04
N VAL A 195 17.21 16.02 12.55
CA VAL A 195 15.90 16.08 13.25
C VAL A 195 15.95 15.40 14.61
N VAL A 196 16.41 14.15 14.68
CA VAL A 196 16.45 13.38 15.94
C VAL A 196 17.41 14.00 16.96
N PRO A 197 18.68 14.31 16.63
CA PRO A 197 19.58 14.97 17.58
C PRO A 197 19.09 16.34 18.04
N ALA A 198 18.55 17.15 17.13
CA ALA A 198 18.00 18.47 17.47
C ALA A 198 16.76 18.35 18.38
N GLY A 199 15.86 17.41 18.09
CA GLY A 199 14.68 17.15 18.93
C GLY A 199 15.04 16.67 20.33
N ILE A 200 16.01 15.75 20.46
CA ILE A 200 16.51 15.29 21.77
C ILE A 200 17.21 16.44 22.52
N ALA A 201 18.04 17.24 21.83
CA ALA A 201 18.71 18.39 22.43
C ALA A 201 17.68 19.42 22.91
N GLY A 202 16.67 19.75 22.09
CA GLY A 202 15.56 20.63 22.48
C GLY A 202 14.83 20.11 23.70
N LEU A 203 14.51 18.81 23.74
CA LEU A 203 13.88 18.18 24.90
C LEU A 203 14.73 18.31 26.17
N LEU A 204 16.03 17.97 26.11
CA LEU A 204 16.91 18.06 27.27
C LEU A 204 17.13 19.50 27.74
N ILE A 205 17.27 20.44 26.81
CA ILE A 205 17.48 21.86 27.11
C ILE A 205 16.20 22.50 27.65
N SER A 206 15.02 22.00 27.28
CA SER A 206 13.73 22.56 27.74
C SER A 206 13.57 22.52 29.26
N TYR A 207 14.24 21.58 29.94
CA TYR A 207 14.29 21.52 31.41
C TYR A 207 15.08 22.68 32.05
N PHE A 208 15.96 23.34 31.29
CA PHE A 208 16.80 24.44 31.78
C PHE A 208 16.41 25.79 31.19
N SER A 209 16.03 25.84 29.90
CA SER A 209 15.70 27.07 29.18
C SER A 209 14.78 26.79 27.99
N LEU A 210 13.53 27.20 28.11
CA LEU A 210 12.54 27.16 27.02
C LEU A 210 12.97 27.96 25.78
N PRO A 211 13.51 29.20 25.89
CA PRO A 211 13.98 29.93 24.72
C PRO A 211 15.10 29.22 23.97
N LEU A 212 16.05 28.59 24.68
CA LEU A 212 17.15 27.88 24.04
C LEU A 212 16.66 26.58 23.38
N ALA A 213 15.75 25.87 24.03
CA ALA A 213 15.10 24.68 23.45
C ALA A 213 14.34 24.99 22.16
N ALA A 214 13.69 26.15 22.08
CA ALA A 214 12.95 26.58 20.89
C ALA A 214 13.85 26.64 19.64
N TYR A 215 15.11 27.08 19.76
CA TYR A 215 16.06 27.08 18.64
C TYR A 215 16.35 25.67 18.12
N PHE A 216 16.53 24.69 19.01
CA PHE A 216 16.76 23.30 18.61
C PHE A 216 15.52 22.67 17.97
N PHE A 217 14.33 22.95 18.50
CA PHE A 217 13.09 22.53 17.87
C PHE A 217 12.88 23.19 16.49
N ALA A 218 13.24 24.47 16.33
CA ALA A 218 13.19 25.14 15.03
C ALA A 218 14.13 24.51 14.00
N ILE A 219 15.32 24.04 14.41
CA ILE A 219 16.21 23.28 13.51
C ILE A 219 15.55 21.98 13.07
N ALA A 220 14.95 21.24 14.01
CA ALA A 220 14.25 19.99 13.70
C ALA A 220 13.07 20.23 12.75
N ASP A 221 12.27 21.26 13.02
CA ASP A 221 11.10 21.66 12.22
C ASP A 221 11.50 22.09 10.80
N PHE A 222 12.58 22.87 10.65
CA PHE A 222 13.10 23.27 9.34
C PHE A 222 13.43 22.05 8.46
N PHE A 223 14.19 21.09 8.99
CA PHE A 223 14.55 19.90 8.24
C PHE A 223 13.36 18.97 7.99
N LEU A 224 12.43 18.87 8.95
CA LEU A 224 11.20 18.10 8.77
C LEU A 224 10.31 18.71 7.67
N SER A 225 10.14 20.03 7.68
CA SER A 225 9.41 20.78 6.66
C SER A 225 10.04 20.62 5.27
N PHE A 226 11.37 20.65 5.18
CA PHE A 226 12.09 20.35 3.93
C PHE A 226 11.83 18.92 3.44
N ILE A 227 11.83 17.93 4.34
CA ILE A 227 11.52 16.53 3.97
C ILE A 227 10.08 16.42 3.49
N LEU A 228 9.12 17.04 4.16
CA LEU A 228 7.72 17.03 3.74
C LEU A 228 7.54 17.67 2.36
N LEU A 229 8.19 18.79 2.10
CA LEU A 229 8.21 19.43 0.77
C LEU A 229 8.79 18.49 -0.29
N LEU A 230 9.92 17.84 0.01
CA LEU A 230 10.55 16.87 -0.90
C LEU A 230 9.61 15.70 -1.19
N LEU A 231 8.99 15.11 -0.17
CA LEU A 231 8.09 13.97 -0.32
C LEU A 231 6.85 14.35 -1.13
N ASN A 232 6.22 15.48 -0.84
CA ASN A 232 5.07 15.98 -1.61
C ASN A 232 5.45 16.27 -3.07
N SER A 233 6.65 16.79 -3.31
CA SER A 233 7.15 17.05 -4.67
C SER A 233 7.40 15.75 -5.43
N LEU A 234 7.97 14.74 -4.76
CA LEU A 234 8.17 13.41 -5.34
C LEU A 234 6.84 12.71 -5.62
N GLU A 235 5.84 12.86 -4.76
CA GLU A 235 4.48 12.36 -4.96
C GLU A 235 3.82 13.04 -6.17
N HIS A 236 3.85 14.37 -6.26
CA HIS A 236 3.35 15.10 -7.43
C HIS A 236 4.06 14.69 -8.71
N PHE A 237 5.38 14.47 -8.66
CA PHE A 237 6.15 13.97 -9.80
C PHE A 237 5.74 12.53 -10.17
N ALA A 238 5.50 11.67 -9.18
CA ALA A 238 4.98 10.32 -9.39
C ALA A 238 3.62 10.36 -10.08
N ASP A 239 2.73 11.23 -9.62
CA ASP A 239 1.38 11.37 -10.17
C ASP A 239 1.42 11.96 -11.58
N MET A 240 2.31 12.92 -11.84
CA MET A 240 2.55 13.45 -13.19
C MET A 240 3.09 12.39 -14.14
N LEU A 241 3.96 11.49 -13.67
CA LEU A 241 4.46 10.38 -14.49
C LEU A 241 3.39 9.33 -14.75
N ARG A 242 2.57 9.03 -13.74
CA ARG A 242 1.48 8.05 -13.83
C ARG A 242 0.38 8.52 -14.77
N HIS A 243 -0.07 9.77 -14.63
CA HIS A 243 -1.20 10.32 -15.37
C HIS A 243 -0.76 11.18 -16.59
N GLY A 244 0.54 11.28 -16.84
CA GLY A 244 1.10 12.04 -17.96
C GLY A 244 1.02 11.30 -19.30
N PRO A 245 1.40 11.97 -20.41
CA PRO A 245 1.29 11.42 -21.77
C PRO A 245 2.19 10.20 -22.02
N LEU A 246 3.22 10.02 -21.19
CA LEU A 246 4.10 8.86 -21.27
C LEU A 246 3.47 7.61 -20.63
N ASN A 247 2.39 7.76 -19.84
CA ASN A 247 1.65 6.71 -19.13
C ASN A 247 2.58 5.61 -18.60
N ILE A 248 3.65 6.05 -17.93
CA ILE A 248 4.64 5.11 -17.43
C ILE A 248 4.07 4.60 -16.12
N ASP A 249 3.46 3.41 -16.17
CA ASP A 249 3.13 2.58 -15.01
C ASP A 249 4.43 2.14 -14.29
N LEU A 250 5.20 3.11 -13.79
CA LEU A 250 6.41 2.94 -12.98
C LEU A 250 6.07 2.32 -11.62
N ILE A 251 4.80 2.35 -11.24
CA ILE A 251 4.22 1.57 -10.15
C ILE A 251 3.41 0.49 -10.84
N THR A 252 4.11 -0.49 -11.39
CA THR A 252 3.44 -1.67 -11.92
C THR A 252 2.79 -2.37 -10.74
N TYR A 253 1.47 -2.18 -10.56
CA TYR A 253 0.63 -3.02 -9.73
C TYR A 253 0.48 -4.37 -10.43
N GLN A 254 1.59 -5.07 -10.64
CA GLN A 254 1.59 -6.40 -11.21
C GLN A 254 2.04 -7.39 -10.16
N SER A 255 1.05 -8.20 -9.79
CA SER A 255 1.15 -9.63 -9.48
C SER A 255 2.55 -10.04 -9.01
N SER A 256 2.69 -10.11 -7.68
CA SER A 256 3.57 -11.06 -6.99
C SER A 256 4.75 -11.49 -7.86
N LEU A 257 5.80 -10.66 -7.93
CA LEU A 257 7.10 -11.07 -8.48
C LEU A 257 7.35 -12.48 -7.95
N HIS A 258 7.18 -13.48 -8.82
CA HIS A 258 7.10 -14.87 -8.39
C HIS A 258 8.33 -15.13 -7.50
N PRO A 259 8.24 -15.83 -6.37
CA PRO A 259 9.37 -15.99 -5.43
C PRO A 259 10.68 -16.43 -6.11
N ILE A 260 10.55 -17.12 -7.25
CA ILE A 260 11.62 -17.53 -8.17
C ILE A 260 12.27 -16.33 -8.86
N ILE A 261 11.50 -15.42 -9.46
CA ILE A 261 11.98 -14.18 -10.11
C ILE A 261 12.67 -13.28 -9.08
N PHE A 262 12.10 -13.16 -7.87
CA PHE A 262 12.74 -12.46 -6.77
C PHE A 262 14.07 -13.12 -6.37
N GLY A 263 14.09 -14.45 -6.20
CA GLY A 263 15.30 -15.19 -5.83
C GLY A 263 16.40 -14.98 -6.87
N ILE A 264 16.05 -14.98 -8.14
CA ILE A 264 16.95 -14.72 -9.26
C ILE A 264 17.43 -13.25 -9.27
N ALA A 265 16.57 -12.27 -8.98
CA ALA A 265 16.93 -10.85 -8.83
C ALA A 265 17.89 -10.61 -7.65
N LEU A 266 17.65 -11.27 -6.52
CA LEU A 266 18.51 -11.18 -5.33
C LEU A 266 19.88 -11.83 -5.58
N ILE A 267 19.90 -13.02 -6.20
CA ILE A 267 21.12 -13.72 -6.59
C ILE A 267 21.94 -12.88 -7.59
N SER A 268 21.28 -12.26 -8.58
CA SER A 268 21.95 -11.38 -9.55
C SER A 268 22.53 -10.12 -8.89
N ILE A 269 21.86 -9.51 -7.90
CA ILE A 269 22.43 -8.40 -7.10
C ILE A 269 23.65 -8.86 -6.30
N ILE A 270 23.59 -10.03 -5.65
CA ILE A 270 24.72 -10.60 -4.91
C ILE A 270 25.91 -10.86 -5.84
N ILE A 271 25.64 -11.32 -7.07
CA ILE A 271 26.66 -11.52 -8.11
C ILE A 271 27.25 -10.16 -8.57
N LEU A 272 26.41 -9.16 -8.84
CA LEU A 272 26.83 -7.83 -9.31
C LEU A 272 27.71 -7.10 -8.29
N LEU A 273 27.34 -7.20 -7.01
CA LEU A 273 28.07 -6.57 -5.91
C LEU A 273 29.23 -7.47 -5.39
N GLY A 274 29.41 -8.67 -5.96
CA GLY A 274 30.52 -9.60 -5.69
C GLY A 274 31.85 -9.19 -6.33
N LYS A 275 32.85 -10.09 -6.32
CA LYS A 275 34.18 -9.82 -6.94
C LYS A 275 34.05 -9.72 -8.46
N ARG A 276 34.60 -8.65 -9.04
CA ARG A 276 34.73 -8.48 -10.50
C ARG A 276 35.62 -9.58 -11.10
N GLY A 277 35.07 -10.38 -12.02
CA GLY A 277 35.84 -11.31 -12.86
C GLY A 277 35.28 -12.73 -12.98
N LEU A 278 34.12 -12.90 -13.62
CA LEU A 278 33.60 -14.16 -14.20
C LEU A 278 32.40 -13.83 -15.13
N PRO A 279 32.00 -14.72 -16.07
CA PRO A 279 30.82 -14.59 -16.96
C PRO A 279 29.46 -14.47 -16.23
N THR A 280 29.48 -14.44 -14.90
CA THR A 280 28.32 -14.27 -14.03
C THR A 280 27.75 -12.85 -14.07
N TYR A 281 28.55 -11.83 -14.41
CA TYR A 281 28.06 -10.44 -14.59
C TYR A 281 27.16 -10.29 -15.81
N SER A 282 27.58 -10.85 -16.95
CA SER A 282 26.76 -10.87 -18.17
C SER A 282 25.50 -11.72 -17.98
N ALA A 283 25.60 -12.85 -17.26
CA ALA A 283 24.42 -13.63 -16.87
C ALA A 283 23.44 -12.85 -15.99
N ALA A 284 23.93 -12.08 -15.02
CA ALA A 284 23.08 -11.20 -14.19
C ALA A 284 22.38 -10.14 -15.04
N VAL A 285 23.07 -9.47 -15.97
CA VAL A 285 22.46 -8.48 -16.86
C VAL A 285 21.42 -9.10 -17.79
N ILE A 286 21.68 -10.29 -18.35
CA ILE A 286 20.73 -11.02 -19.21
C ILE A 286 19.49 -11.44 -18.40
N ILE A 287 19.69 -11.91 -17.17
CA ILE A 287 18.61 -12.22 -16.23
C ILE A 287 17.72 -10.99 -15.98
N TRP A 288 18.32 -9.81 -15.76
CA TRP A 288 17.57 -8.56 -15.62
C TRP A 288 16.82 -8.21 -16.91
N ILE A 289 17.43 -8.36 -18.08
CA ILE A 289 16.74 -8.13 -19.37
C ILE A 289 15.55 -9.09 -19.57
N VAL A 290 15.66 -10.35 -19.15
CA VAL A 290 14.60 -11.37 -19.30
C VAL A 290 13.47 -11.18 -18.29
N ILE A 291 13.79 -10.85 -17.03
CA ILE A 291 12.81 -10.55 -15.97
C ILE A 291 12.02 -9.29 -16.30
N PHE A 292 12.70 -8.26 -16.81
CA PHE A 292 12.10 -6.99 -17.18
C PHE A 292 11.66 -6.94 -18.65
N ASN A 293 11.66 -8.07 -19.38
CA ASN A 293 11.21 -8.10 -20.77
C ASN A 293 9.69 -7.86 -20.81
N PRO A 294 9.22 -6.72 -21.33
CA PRO A 294 7.79 -6.40 -21.36
C PRO A 294 6.98 -7.35 -22.26
N LEU A 295 7.64 -8.15 -23.13
CA LEU A 295 7.01 -9.09 -24.05
C LEU A 295 6.62 -10.42 -23.42
N ASN A 296 7.13 -10.78 -22.23
CA ASN A 296 6.84 -12.08 -21.58
C ASN A 296 5.49 -12.13 -20.86
N PHE A 297 4.73 -11.04 -20.83
CA PHE A 297 3.44 -10.98 -20.14
C PHE A 297 2.30 -11.12 -21.15
N ALA A 298 2.01 -12.36 -21.53
CA ALA A 298 0.79 -12.69 -22.25
C ALA A 298 -0.42 -12.31 -21.38
N ILE A 299 -1.19 -11.36 -21.87
CA ILE A 299 -2.33 -10.77 -21.18
C ILE A 299 -3.53 -11.65 -21.43
N ASN A 300 -3.81 -12.58 -20.53
CA ASN A 300 -5.08 -13.31 -20.56
C ASN A 300 -6.14 -12.44 -19.87
N SER A 301 -6.52 -11.30 -20.47
CA SER A 301 -7.58 -10.49 -19.87
C SER A 301 -8.88 -11.27 -19.96
N GLN A 302 -9.51 -11.56 -18.81
CA GLN A 302 -10.84 -12.20 -18.76
C GLN A 302 -11.85 -11.49 -19.67
N GLN A 303 -11.67 -10.18 -19.84
CA GLN A 303 -12.47 -9.32 -20.70
C GLN A 303 -12.38 -9.67 -22.20
N SER A 304 -11.21 -10.05 -22.72
CA SER A 304 -11.06 -10.46 -24.14
C SER A 304 -11.90 -11.68 -24.53
N LYS A 305 -12.46 -12.39 -23.54
CA LYS A 305 -13.31 -13.56 -23.72
C LYS A 305 -14.79 -13.25 -23.52
N LEU A 306 -15.19 -12.01 -23.25
CA LEU A 306 -16.59 -11.65 -23.09
C LEU A 306 -17.24 -11.47 -24.46
N GLU A 307 -18.40 -12.06 -24.62
CA GLU A 307 -19.25 -11.89 -25.80
C GLU A 307 -20.38 -10.89 -25.51
N ASP A 308 -21.22 -10.64 -26.51
CA ASP A 308 -22.40 -9.78 -26.34
C ASP A 308 -23.35 -10.39 -25.28
N SER A 309 -23.96 -9.54 -24.43
CA SER A 309 -24.78 -9.92 -23.27
C SER A 309 -24.05 -10.63 -22.11
N ASP A 310 -22.73 -10.74 -22.15
CA ASP A 310 -21.94 -11.15 -20.97
C ASP A 310 -21.73 -9.96 -20.02
N LEU A 311 -21.73 -10.24 -18.71
CA LEU A 311 -21.52 -9.23 -17.67
C LEU A 311 -20.63 -9.76 -16.55
N ILE A 312 -19.56 -9.04 -16.21
CA ILE A 312 -18.79 -9.26 -14.99
C ILE A 312 -19.22 -8.22 -13.96
N VAL A 313 -19.65 -8.69 -12.79
CA VAL A 313 -19.93 -7.86 -11.62
C VAL A 313 -18.84 -8.11 -10.59
N THR A 314 -18.12 -7.07 -10.18
CA THR A 314 -17.12 -7.15 -9.10
C THR A 314 -17.45 -6.16 -8.00
N GLN A 315 -17.83 -6.65 -6.83
CA GLN A 315 -17.86 -5.83 -5.61
C GLN A 315 -16.44 -5.74 -5.05
N LEU A 316 -15.88 -4.53 -4.99
CA LEU A 316 -14.54 -4.30 -4.44
C LEU A 316 -14.58 -4.25 -2.91
N ASP A 317 -13.52 -4.72 -2.26
CA ASP A 317 -13.34 -4.57 -0.81
C ASP A 317 -12.73 -3.19 -0.51
N VAL A 318 -13.60 -2.19 -0.40
CA VAL A 318 -13.24 -0.80 -0.06
C VAL A 318 -13.39 -0.51 1.44
N GLY A 319 -13.60 -1.54 2.26
CA GLY A 319 -13.90 -1.41 3.68
C GLY A 319 -15.36 -1.00 3.93
N GLN A 320 -15.58 0.01 4.78
CA GLN A 320 -16.93 0.52 5.06
C GLN A 320 -17.32 1.53 3.98
N GLY A 321 -18.10 1.09 3.01
CA GLY A 321 -18.57 1.86 1.86
C GLY A 321 -18.86 0.96 0.66
N SER A 322 -19.11 1.55 -0.50
CA SER A 322 -19.50 0.81 -1.71
C SER A 322 -18.62 1.17 -2.91
N ALA A 323 -18.25 0.16 -3.68
CA ALA A 323 -17.68 0.30 -5.03
C ALA A 323 -17.90 -1.01 -5.79
N ILE A 324 -18.74 -0.99 -6.82
CA ILE A 324 -19.11 -2.16 -7.63
C ILE A 324 -18.80 -1.84 -9.09
N LEU A 325 -17.88 -2.60 -9.68
CA LEU A 325 -17.52 -2.50 -11.08
C LEU A 325 -18.32 -3.49 -11.93
N LEU A 326 -18.96 -2.99 -12.97
CA LEU A 326 -19.68 -3.74 -13.99
C LEU A 326 -18.89 -3.62 -15.30
N SER A 327 -18.51 -4.75 -15.87
CA SER A 327 -17.75 -4.80 -17.12
C SER A 327 -18.44 -5.72 -18.13
N THR A 328 -18.74 -5.18 -19.31
CA THR A 328 -19.13 -5.96 -20.50
C THR A 328 -17.91 -6.13 -21.42
N ALA A 329 -18.12 -6.55 -22.67
CA ALA A 329 -17.03 -6.68 -23.65
C ALA A 329 -16.24 -5.37 -23.83
N ASN A 330 -16.93 -4.23 -24.00
CA ASN A 330 -16.32 -2.94 -24.34
C ASN A 330 -16.76 -1.77 -23.44
N TYR A 331 -17.53 -2.03 -22.39
CA TYR A 331 -18.08 -0.97 -21.54
C TYR A 331 -17.86 -1.25 -20.05
N HIS A 332 -17.41 -0.22 -19.33
CA HIS A 332 -17.12 -0.27 -17.90
C HIS A 332 -17.90 0.78 -17.13
N LEU A 333 -18.74 0.29 -16.20
CA LEU A 333 -19.48 1.12 -15.28
C LEU A 333 -18.99 0.89 -13.85
N LEU A 334 -18.66 1.96 -13.15
CA LEU A 334 -18.36 1.91 -11.72
C LEU A 334 -19.52 2.54 -10.94
N TYR A 335 -20.11 1.76 -10.04
CA TYR A 335 -21.16 2.21 -9.13
C TYR A 335 -20.54 2.44 -7.73
N ASP A 336 -20.59 3.68 -7.27
CA ASP A 336 -19.89 4.25 -6.12
C ASP A 336 -18.36 4.18 -6.20
N THR A 337 -17.70 5.01 -5.40
CA THR A 337 -16.25 5.26 -5.42
C THR A 337 -15.58 4.99 -4.07
N GLY A 338 -16.31 4.39 -3.13
CA GLY A 338 -15.84 4.01 -1.80
C GLY A 338 -15.53 5.21 -0.88
N PRO A 339 -15.01 4.91 0.33
CA PRO A 339 -14.74 5.92 1.36
C PRO A 339 -13.54 6.83 1.10
N LYS A 340 -13.65 8.06 1.63
CA LYS A 340 -12.50 8.94 1.90
C LYS A 340 -12.01 8.67 3.33
N PHE A 341 -10.76 8.26 3.48
CA PHE A 341 -10.14 7.99 4.79
C PHE A 341 -9.47 9.25 5.37
N SER A 342 -8.88 10.08 4.50
CA SER A 342 -8.28 11.38 4.83
C SER A 342 -8.18 12.24 3.55
N GLU A 343 -7.65 13.46 3.66
CA GLU A 343 -7.38 14.30 2.47
C GLU A 343 -6.44 13.62 1.45
N ALA A 344 -5.48 12.82 1.92
CA ALA A 344 -4.50 12.15 1.06
C ALA A 344 -4.81 10.66 0.81
N ALA A 345 -5.85 10.09 1.43
CA ALA A 345 -6.14 8.66 1.33
C ALA A 345 -7.63 8.40 1.09
N ASN A 346 -7.94 7.70 0.01
CA ASN A 346 -9.30 7.33 -0.37
C ASN A 346 -9.31 5.93 -1.01
N ALA A 347 -10.50 5.34 -1.13
CA ALA A 347 -10.66 4.02 -1.73
C ALA A 347 -10.33 3.99 -3.23
N ALA A 348 -10.51 5.11 -3.94
CA ALA A 348 -10.19 5.17 -5.36
C ALA A 348 -8.69 4.95 -5.63
N SER A 349 -7.81 5.66 -4.92
CA SER A 349 -6.35 5.52 -5.09
C SER A 349 -5.79 4.22 -4.52
N SER A 350 -6.40 3.70 -3.46
CA SER A 350 -5.88 2.52 -2.73
C SER A 350 -6.45 1.18 -3.18
N VAL A 351 -7.63 1.16 -3.79
CA VAL A 351 -8.33 -0.07 -4.19
C VAL A 351 -8.77 -0.03 -5.66
N ILE A 352 -9.51 1.00 -6.08
CA ILE A 352 -10.16 1.03 -7.39
C ILE A 352 -9.13 1.16 -8.51
N GLU A 353 -8.27 2.17 -8.48
CA GLU A 353 -7.24 2.41 -9.51
C GLU A 353 -6.26 1.21 -9.62
N PRO A 354 -5.70 0.66 -8.52
CA PRO A 354 -4.91 -0.56 -8.60
C PRO A 354 -5.65 -1.74 -9.23
N TYR A 355 -6.95 -1.90 -8.92
CA TYR A 355 -7.78 -2.96 -9.50
C TYR A 355 -7.99 -2.73 -11.00
N LEU A 356 -8.32 -1.51 -11.44
CA LEU A 356 -8.49 -1.16 -12.85
C LEU A 356 -7.18 -1.38 -13.63
N ALA A 357 -6.04 -0.97 -13.08
CA ALA A 357 -4.73 -1.20 -13.67
C ALA A 357 -4.43 -2.69 -13.81
N THR A 358 -4.73 -3.49 -12.78
CA THR A 358 -4.53 -4.95 -12.80
C THR A 358 -5.41 -5.61 -13.88
N MET A 359 -6.66 -5.16 -14.01
CA MET A 359 -7.59 -5.63 -15.04
C MET A 359 -7.36 -5.00 -16.42
N LYS A 360 -6.42 -4.05 -16.52
CA LYS A 360 -6.08 -3.27 -17.74
C LYS A 360 -7.25 -2.47 -18.30
N ILE A 361 -8.12 -2.01 -17.42
CA ILE A 361 -9.23 -1.12 -17.72
C ILE A 361 -8.67 0.31 -17.75
N LYS A 362 -8.58 0.87 -18.96
CA LYS A 362 -7.96 2.19 -19.18
C LYS A 362 -8.90 3.37 -18.96
N SER A 363 -10.20 3.12 -19.02
CA SER A 363 -11.23 4.15 -18.87
C SER A 363 -12.49 3.57 -18.28
N LEU A 364 -13.18 4.37 -17.47
CA LEU A 364 -14.54 4.10 -17.02
C LEU A 364 -15.48 4.89 -17.93
N ASP A 365 -16.40 4.20 -18.59
CA ASP A 365 -17.35 4.83 -19.49
C ASP A 365 -18.40 5.60 -18.70
N THR A 366 -18.87 5.04 -17.58
CA THR A 366 -19.81 5.71 -16.70
C THR A 366 -19.42 5.46 -15.24
N VAL A 367 -19.38 6.53 -14.44
CA VAL A 367 -19.31 6.41 -12.98
C VAL A 367 -20.62 6.92 -12.40
N ILE A 368 -21.29 6.07 -11.64
CA ILE A 368 -22.50 6.44 -10.89
C ILE A 368 -22.10 6.62 -9.44
N VAL A 369 -22.32 7.80 -8.87
CA VAL A 369 -22.26 8.00 -7.42
C VAL A 369 -23.69 7.99 -6.90
N SER A 370 -24.04 6.96 -6.14
CA SER A 370 -25.40 6.76 -5.65
C SER A 370 -25.89 7.97 -4.87
N HIS A 371 -25.11 8.47 -3.91
CA HIS A 371 -25.40 9.67 -3.11
C HIS A 371 -24.11 10.29 -2.57
N GLY A 372 -24.21 11.46 -1.96
CA GLY A 372 -23.08 12.31 -1.55
C GLY A 372 -22.31 11.86 -0.31
N ASP A 373 -22.76 10.83 0.42
CA ASP A 373 -22.07 10.41 1.64
C ASP A 373 -20.66 9.90 1.36
N SER A 374 -19.76 10.16 2.30
CA SER A 374 -18.32 9.99 2.09
C SER A 374 -17.91 8.55 1.82
N ASP A 375 -18.68 7.54 2.24
CA ASP A 375 -18.45 6.11 2.01
C ASP A 375 -18.91 5.62 0.63
N HIS A 376 -19.49 6.51 -0.18
CA HIS A 376 -19.89 6.28 -1.58
C HIS A 376 -19.20 7.26 -2.53
N SER A 377 -19.14 8.54 -2.18
CA SER A 377 -18.59 9.62 -3.01
C SER A 377 -17.10 9.92 -2.77
N GLY A 378 -16.50 9.28 -1.76
CA GLY A 378 -15.19 9.66 -1.22
C GLY A 378 -14.02 9.56 -2.19
N GLY A 379 -14.13 8.70 -3.20
CA GLY A 379 -13.15 8.56 -4.28
C GLY A 379 -13.46 9.35 -5.55
N ALA A 380 -14.62 10.02 -5.64
CA ALA A 380 -15.11 10.60 -6.90
C ALA A 380 -14.22 11.73 -7.43
N ASN A 381 -13.81 12.68 -6.56
CA ASN A 381 -12.92 13.76 -6.98
C ASN A 381 -11.54 13.25 -7.42
N TYR A 382 -11.02 12.20 -6.77
CA TYR A 382 -9.77 11.58 -7.19
C TYR A 382 -9.89 10.96 -8.59
N LEU A 383 -10.93 10.18 -8.84
CA LEU A 383 -11.17 9.59 -10.17
C LEU A 383 -11.47 10.65 -11.23
N ASN A 384 -12.07 11.78 -10.86
CA ASN A 384 -12.28 12.88 -11.78
C ASN A 384 -10.95 13.57 -12.16
N GLN A 385 -10.07 13.79 -11.18
CA GLN A 385 -8.79 14.46 -11.41
C GLN A 385 -7.75 13.59 -12.11
N TYR A 386 -7.71 12.31 -11.77
CA TYR A 386 -6.63 11.41 -12.17
C TYR A 386 -7.11 10.22 -13.00
N GLY A 387 -8.38 9.83 -12.86
CA GLY A 387 -8.97 8.77 -13.66
C GLY A 387 -9.40 9.25 -15.05
N ASN A 388 -9.62 8.29 -15.94
CA ASN A 388 -10.22 8.53 -17.25
C ASN A 388 -11.70 8.15 -17.19
N VAL A 389 -12.54 9.11 -16.81
CA VAL A 389 -14.00 8.93 -16.70
C VAL A 389 -14.71 9.71 -17.79
N LYS A 390 -15.55 9.05 -18.59
CA LYS A 390 -16.25 9.68 -19.72
C LYS A 390 -17.56 10.36 -19.29
N GLU A 391 -18.34 9.70 -18.43
CA GLU A 391 -19.66 10.17 -18.00
C GLU A 391 -19.88 9.99 -16.50
N TRP A 392 -20.55 10.95 -15.88
CA TRP A 392 -20.89 10.93 -14.45
C TRP A 392 -22.40 11.01 -14.24
N LEU A 393 -22.94 10.07 -13.46
CA LEU A 393 -24.31 10.11 -12.96
C LEU A 393 -24.30 10.29 -11.44
N LEU A 394 -24.86 11.40 -10.96
CA LEU A 394 -24.75 11.81 -9.56
C LEU A 394 -26.11 11.84 -8.88
N GLY A 395 -26.29 11.06 -7.82
CA GLY A 395 -27.47 11.10 -6.96
C GLY A 395 -27.28 11.99 -5.73
N GLY A 396 -28.38 12.28 -5.04
CA GLY A 396 -28.39 13.15 -3.85
C GLY A 396 -27.63 14.47 -4.01
N THR A 397 -26.80 14.81 -3.03
CA THR A 397 -25.86 15.93 -3.02
C THR A 397 -24.48 15.59 -3.57
N ALA A 398 -24.27 14.40 -4.14
CA ALA A 398 -22.99 14.06 -4.74
C ALA A 398 -22.59 15.13 -5.76
N SER A 399 -21.33 15.56 -5.71
CA SER A 399 -20.80 16.62 -6.57
C SER A 399 -19.35 16.33 -6.85
N ILE A 400 -18.91 16.74 -8.03
CA ILE A 400 -17.54 16.55 -8.48
C ILE A 400 -16.98 17.91 -8.85
N GLU A 401 -15.78 18.19 -8.36
CA GLU A 401 -15.10 19.44 -8.62
C GLU A 401 -14.83 19.60 -10.13
N ARG A 402 -15.17 20.76 -10.69
CA ARG A 402 -14.79 21.08 -12.06
C ARG A 402 -13.27 21.22 -12.11
N LEU A 403 -12.62 20.43 -12.95
CA LEU A 403 -11.19 20.58 -13.18
C LEU A 403 -10.94 21.94 -13.81
N THR A 404 -10.28 22.84 -13.10
CA THR A 404 -9.72 24.06 -13.67
C THR A 404 -8.48 23.69 -14.48
N LEU A 405 -8.67 23.12 -15.66
CA LEU A 405 -7.59 23.00 -16.63
C LEU A 405 -7.23 24.40 -17.15
N PRO A 406 -5.94 24.74 -17.33
CA PRO A 406 -5.56 26.02 -17.90
C PRO A 406 -6.20 26.20 -19.29
N VAL A 407 -6.80 27.39 -19.47
CA VAL A 407 -7.80 27.82 -20.48
C VAL A 407 -7.37 27.71 -21.96
N ASN A 408 -6.27 27.04 -22.29
CA ASN A 408 -5.69 27.03 -23.65
C ASN A 408 -5.84 25.71 -24.42
N SER A 409 -6.53 24.70 -23.90
CA SER A 409 -7.01 23.58 -24.71
C SER A 409 -8.48 23.82 -25.06
N ALA A 410 -8.70 24.45 -26.22
CA ALA A 410 -9.99 24.49 -26.89
C ALA A 410 -10.37 23.07 -27.36
N SER A 411 -10.79 22.24 -26.40
CA SER A 411 -11.85 21.28 -26.58
C SER A 411 -12.69 21.38 -25.31
N GLU A 412 -13.93 21.81 -25.44
CA GLU A 412 -14.98 21.54 -24.48
C GLU A 412 -15.06 20.02 -24.28
N ASN A 413 -14.19 19.43 -23.46
CA ASN A 413 -14.52 18.19 -22.78
C ASN A 413 -15.48 18.59 -21.68
N ASP A 414 -16.70 18.94 -22.09
CA ASP A 414 -17.85 19.09 -21.23
C ASP A 414 -18.10 17.69 -20.68
N TYR A 415 -17.44 17.35 -19.56
CA TYR A 415 -17.71 16.10 -18.87
C TYR A 415 -19.23 16.06 -18.63
N ASN A 416 -19.90 15.09 -19.23
CA ASN A 416 -21.35 14.93 -19.12
C ASN A 416 -21.68 14.52 -17.68
N GLN A 417 -21.80 15.53 -16.81
CA GLN A 417 -22.24 15.39 -15.44
C GLN A 417 -23.76 15.50 -15.44
N GLN A 418 -24.43 14.38 -15.23
CA GLN A 418 -25.88 14.31 -15.17
C GLN A 418 -26.33 13.92 -13.76
N ARG A 419 -27.53 14.37 -13.38
CA ARG A 419 -28.19 13.90 -12.16
C ARG A 419 -28.93 12.61 -12.47
N CYS A 420 -28.84 11.63 -11.56
CA CYS A 420 -29.69 10.45 -11.64
C CYS A 420 -31.16 10.87 -11.58
N ARG A 421 -31.96 10.34 -12.51
CA ARG A 421 -33.39 10.53 -12.59
C ARG A 421 -34.03 9.23 -13.06
N GLN A 422 -35.15 8.88 -12.43
CA GLN A 422 -35.95 7.73 -12.83
C GLN A 422 -36.25 7.77 -14.35
N GLY A 423 -36.08 6.62 -15.01
CA GLY A 423 -36.34 6.43 -16.43
C GLY A 423 -35.15 6.72 -17.35
N GLN A 424 -34.02 7.22 -16.83
CA GLN A 424 -32.78 7.25 -17.61
C GLN A 424 -32.34 5.81 -17.90
N ALA A 425 -32.17 5.47 -19.18
CA ALA A 425 -31.78 4.14 -19.60
C ALA A 425 -30.88 4.15 -20.84
N TRP A 426 -30.01 3.16 -20.95
CA TRP A 426 -29.12 2.96 -22.10
C TRP A 426 -28.76 1.48 -22.27
N ILE A 427 -28.31 1.12 -23.48
CA ILE A 427 -27.90 -0.24 -23.83
C ILE A 427 -26.44 -0.24 -24.29
N ARG A 428 -25.65 -1.20 -23.80
CA ARG A 428 -24.26 -1.46 -24.20
C ARG A 428 -24.02 -2.97 -24.22
N ASP A 429 -23.44 -3.47 -25.31
CA ASP A 429 -23.10 -4.89 -25.49
C ASP A 429 -24.24 -5.84 -25.04
N GLY A 430 -25.48 -5.59 -25.49
CA GLY A 430 -26.66 -6.41 -25.16
C GLY A 430 -27.19 -6.28 -23.71
N ILE A 431 -26.54 -5.46 -22.86
CA ILE A 431 -26.94 -5.17 -21.49
C ILE A 431 -27.67 -3.82 -21.42
N HIS A 432 -28.86 -3.84 -20.83
CA HIS A 432 -29.71 -2.67 -20.56
C HIS A 432 -29.54 -2.20 -19.12
N PHE A 433 -29.23 -0.91 -18.98
CA PHE A 433 -29.06 -0.21 -17.71
C PHE A 433 -30.20 0.79 -17.55
N GLU A 434 -30.88 0.79 -16.41
CA GLU A 434 -32.01 1.69 -16.12
C GLU A 434 -31.97 2.23 -14.69
N ILE A 435 -32.05 3.55 -14.55
CA ILE A 435 -32.20 4.23 -13.27
C ILE A 435 -33.67 4.16 -12.84
N LEU A 436 -33.95 3.48 -11.73
CA LEU A 436 -35.28 3.34 -11.14
C LEU A 436 -35.60 4.45 -10.11
N HIS A 437 -34.57 5.07 -9.52
CA HIS A 437 -34.66 6.09 -8.48
C HIS A 437 -33.43 7.02 -8.55
N PRO A 438 -33.50 8.32 -8.24
CA PRO A 438 -34.61 9.06 -7.65
C PRO A 438 -35.77 9.36 -8.60
N SER A 439 -37.01 9.19 -8.11
CA SER A 439 -38.22 9.73 -8.75
C SER A 439 -38.37 11.24 -8.46
N SER A 440 -39.43 11.87 -8.98
CA SER A 440 -39.76 13.27 -8.64
C SER A 440 -40.24 13.48 -7.20
N ALA A 441 -40.40 12.41 -6.42
CA ALA A 441 -40.80 12.50 -5.02
C ALA A 441 -39.69 13.14 -4.17
N ASN A 442 -40.08 14.07 -3.29
CA ASN A 442 -39.15 14.78 -2.43
C ASN A 442 -38.75 13.90 -1.24
N PHE A 443 -37.50 13.43 -1.24
CA PHE A 443 -36.88 12.75 -0.11
C PHE A 443 -35.86 13.67 0.58
N ASN A 444 -35.99 13.82 1.90
CA ASN A 444 -35.13 14.73 2.67
C ASN A 444 -33.78 14.12 3.04
N SER A 445 -33.70 12.78 3.16
CA SER A 445 -32.46 12.10 3.53
C SER A 445 -31.53 12.02 2.32
N GLU A 446 -30.22 12.11 2.57
CA GLU A 446 -29.22 11.93 1.52
C GLU A 446 -29.27 10.50 0.94
N ASN A 447 -29.30 9.49 1.81
CA ASN A 447 -29.41 8.08 1.42
C ASN A 447 -30.68 7.78 0.61
N ASP A 448 -31.81 8.45 0.93
CA ASP A 448 -33.07 8.26 0.20
C ASP A 448 -33.07 8.93 -1.18
N ARG A 449 -32.01 9.68 -1.53
CA ARG A 449 -31.78 10.23 -2.88
C ARG A 449 -30.76 9.41 -3.67
N SER A 450 -30.46 8.19 -3.21
CA SER A 450 -29.56 7.25 -3.88
C SER A 450 -29.98 6.93 -5.32
N CYS A 451 -29.06 6.84 -6.26
CA CYS A 451 -29.35 6.31 -7.59
C CYS A 451 -29.61 4.80 -7.51
N VAL A 452 -30.83 4.33 -7.77
CA VAL A 452 -31.10 2.88 -7.86
C VAL A 452 -30.95 2.46 -9.31
N LEU A 453 -30.00 1.58 -9.61
CA LEU A 453 -29.72 1.11 -10.97
C LEU A 453 -30.14 -0.37 -11.11
N SER A 454 -30.99 -0.65 -12.09
CA SER A 454 -31.32 -1.99 -12.55
C SER A 454 -30.52 -2.33 -13.80
N VAL A 455 -29.92 -3.52 -13.84
CA VAL A 455 -29.12 -3.99 -14.98
C VAL A 455 -29.67 -5.33 -15.43
N LYS A 456 -30.12 -5.43 -16.68
CA LYS A 456 -30.74 -6.62 -17.25
C LYS A 456 -30.23 -6.91 -18.66
N THR A 457 -30.29 -8.15 -19.10
CA THR A 457 -30.07 -8.45 -20.53
C THR A 457 -31.23 -7.90 -21.36
N GLN A 458 -30.98 -7.53 -22.62
CA GLN A 458 -32.02 -6.97 -23.50
C GLN A 458 -33.28 -7.85 -23.67
N HIS A 459 -33.15 -9.17 -23.50
CA HIS A 459 -34.24 -10.13 -23.69
C HIS A 459 -34.89 -10.63 -22.39
N SER A 460 -34.54 -10.07 -21.22
CA SER A 460 -35.08 -10.48 -19.93
C SER A 460 -35.72 -9.30 -19.20
N GLU A 461 -36.89 -9.53 -18.63
CA GLU A 461 -37.49 -8.59 -17.67
C GLU A 461 -36.94 -8.77 -16.25
N HIS A 462 -36.38 -9.94 -15.95
CA HIS A 462 -35.66 -10.20 -14.72
C HIS A 462 -34.25 -9.59 -14.80
N ALA A 463 -33.88 -8.76 -13.82
CA ALA A 463 -32.58 -8.12 -13.80
C ALA A 463 -31.47 -9.09 -13.38
N LEU A 464 -30.27 -8.87 -13.93
CA LEU A 464 -29.06 -9.55 -13.50
C LEU A 464 -28.63 -9.01 -12.13
N ILE A 465 -28.68 -7.70 -11.94
CA ILE A 465 -28.33 -7.07 -10.67
C ILE A 465 -29.15 -5.80 -10.42
N LEU A 466 -29.58 -5.62 -9.16
CA LEU A 466 -30.12 -4.37 -8.64
C LEU A 466 -29.13 -3.71 -7.68
N LEU A 467 -28.70 -2.51 -8.02
CA LEU A 467 -27.78 -1.68 -7.24
C LEU A 467 -28.59 -0.61 -6.52
N SER A 468 -28.74 -0.75 -5.21
CA SER A 468 -29.73 -0.01 -4.44
C SER A 468 -29.19 1.23 -3.71
N GLY A 469 -27.87 1.41 -3.62
CA GLY A 469 -27.26 2.43 -2.77
C GLY A 469 -27.72 2.28 -1.32
N ASP A 470 -28.02 3.39 -0.66
CA ASP A 470 -28.37 3.39 0.77
C ASP A 470 -29.86 3.62 1.06
N ILE A 471 -30.72 3.31 0.08
CA ILE A 471 -32.16 3.53 0.20
C ILE A 471 -32.74 2.95 1.51
N SER A 472 -33.56 3.73 2.20
CA SER A 472 -34.27 3.26 3.39
C SER A 472 -35.55 2.49 3.03
N ARG A 473 -36.16 1.85 4.03
CA ARG A 473 -37.50 1.24 3.91
C ARG A 473 -38.56 2.17 3.33
N ARG A 474 -38.41 3.50 3.45
CA ARG A 474 -39.35 4.47 2.85
C ARG A 474 -39.26 4.47 1.33
N VAL A 475 -38.05 4.48 0.79
CA VAL A 475 -37.81 4.41 -0.65
C VAL A 475 -38.13 3.01 -1.17
N GLU A 476 -37.82 1.96 -0.42
CA GLU A 476 -38.26 0.61 -0.75
C GLU A 476 -39.77 0.51 -0.93
N ALA A 477 -40.56 1.07 0.00
CA ALA A 477 -42.01 1.14 -0.12
C ALA A 477 -42.47 1.98 -1.33
N HIS A 478 -41.76 3.07 -1.64
CA HIS A 478 -42.04 3.88 -2.82
C HIS A 478 -41.83 3.07 -4.11
N LEU A 479 -40.72 2.35 -4.23
CA LEU A 479 -40.41 1.50 -5.37
C LEU A 479 -41.42 0.35 -5.52
N LEU A 480 -41.80 -0.29 -4.41
CA LEU A 480 -42.83 -1.33 -4.39
C LEU A 480 -44.20 -0.84 -4.90
N ASN A 481 -44.49 0.46 -4.77
CA ASN A 481 -45.76 1.02 -5.22
C ASN A 481 -45.74 1.51 -6.67
N HIS A 482 -44.57 1.85 -7.23
CA HIS A 482 -44.48 2.53 -8.54
C HIS A 482 -43.69 1.76 -9.60
N THR A 483 -42.77 0.88 -9.21
CA THR A 483 -41.83 0.18 -10.12
C THR A 483 -41.61 -1.28 -9.73
N ARG A 484 -42.59 -1.90 -9.06
CA ARG A 484 -42.49 -3.27 -8.51
C ARG A 484 -42.09 -4.32 -9.54
N ASP A 485 -42.63 -4.20 -10.74
CA ASP A 485 -42.37 -5.06 -11.90
C ASP A 485 -40.90 -5.02 -12.36
N LYS A 486 -40.17 -3.96 -12.03
CA LYS A 486 -38.76 -3.76 -12.38
C LYS A 486 -37.77 -4.12 -11.28
N LEU A 487 -38.24 -4.57 -10.11
CA LEU A 487 -37.38 -4.83 -8.94
C LEU A 487 -36.77 -6.23 -8.94
N SER A 488 -37.35 -7.18 -9.67
CA SER A 488 -36.90 -8.56 -9.68
C SER A 488 -35.46 -8.66 -10.19
N ALA A 489 -34.55 -9.27 -9.43
CA ALA A 489 -33.14 -9.37 -9.81
C ALA A 489 -32.44 -10.61 -9.23
N ASP A 490 -31.49 -11.21 -9.95
CA ASP A 490 -30.70 -12.35 -9.47
C ASP A 490 -29.75 -11.95 -8.33
N LEU A 491 -29.05 -10.83 -8.50
CA LEU A 491 -28.15 -10.23 -7.51
C LEU A 491 -28.77 -8.96 -6.94
N LEU A 492 -28.69 -8.80 -5.63
CA LEU A 492 -29.00 -7.55 -4.94
C LEU A 492 -27.76 -7.05 -4.22
N ALA A 493 -27.28 -5.85 -4.59
CA ALA A 493 -26.42 -5.09 -3.69
C ALA A 493 -27.29 -4.60 -2.54
N VAL A 494 -27.07 -5.17 -1.35
CA VAL A 494 -27.93 -4.99 -0.18
C VAL A 494 -27.92 -3.52 0.23
N PRO A 495 -29.10 -2.90 0.38
CA PRO A 495 -29.15 -1.48 0.63
C PRO A 495 -28.49 -1.09 1.95
N HIS A 496 -27.77 0.03 1.95
CA HIS A 496 -27.22 0.66 3.14
C HIS A 496 -26.29 -0.27 3.94
N HIS A 497 -25.43 -1.00 3.23
CA HIS A 497 -24.45 -1.95 3.78
C HIS A 497 -25.08 -3.05 4.67
N GLY A 498 -26.40 -3.25 4.57
CA GLY A 498 -27.18 -4.09 5.47
C GLY A 498 -27.53 -3.42 6.82
N SER A 499 -27.87 -2.13 6.81
CA SER A 499 -28.40 -1.40 7.95
C SER A 499 -29.77 -1.94 8.40
N ALA A 500 -30.10 -1.80 9.68
CA ALA A 500 -31.43 -2.11 10.19
C ALA A 500 -32.52 -1.21 9.55
N SER A 501 -32.18 -0.02 9.04
CA SER A 501 -33.12 0.92 8.41
C SER A 501 -33.51 0.56 6.97
N SER A 502 -33.03 -0.55 6.43
CA SER A 502 -33.29 -1.03 5.07
C SER A 502 -33.61 -2.54 5.04
N SER A 503 -33.69 -3.09 3.82
CA SER A 503 -33.94 -4.48 3.45
C SER A 503 -35.29 -5.03 3.93
N SER A 504 -36.38 -4.25 3.89
CA SER A 504 -37.69 -4.70 4.38
C SER A 504 -38.10 -6.05 3.75
N VAL A 505 -38.90 -6.82 4.51
CA VAL A 505 -39.39 -8.12 4.05
C VAL A 505 -40.14 -8.00 2.70
N ALA A 506 -40.96 -6.96 2.55
CA ALA A 506 -41.70 -6.71 1.31
C ALA A 506 -40.76 -6.43 0.13
N PHE A 507 -39.71 -5.65 0.35
CA PHE A 507 -38.71 -5.34 -0.67
C PHE A 507 -37.94 -6.58 -1.10
N ILE A 508 -37.37 -7.32 -0.15
CA ILE A 508 -36.64 -8.57 -0.46
C ILE A 508 -37.56 -9.56 -1.22
N SER A 509 -38.83 -9.65 -0.83
CA SER A 509 -39.79 -10.55 -1.47
C SER A 509 -40.22 -10.11 -2.88
N ALA A 510 -40.08 -8.82 -3.22
CA ALA A 510 -40.32 -8.33 -4.57
C ALA A 510 -39.07 -8.44 -5.46
N VAL A 511 -37.87 -8.26 -4.89
CA VAL A 511 -36.60 -8.43 -5.62
C VAL A 511 -36.33 -9.91 -5.91
N GLN A 512 -36.65 -10.79 -4.95
CA GLN A 512 -36.42 -12.24 -5.03
C GLN A 512 -34.98 -12.63 -5.43
N PRO A 513 -33.93 -12.08 -4.79
CA PRO A 513 -32.57 -12.33 -5.23
C PRO A 513 -32.09 -13.72 -4.85
N SER A 514 -31.37 -14.36 -5.76
CA SER A 514 -30.62 -15.59 -5.47
C SER A 514 -29.36 -15.30 -4.65
N PHE A 515 -28.77 -14.11 -4.84
CA PHE A 515 -27.53 -13.69 -4.20
C PHE A 515 -27.64 -12.27 -3.63
N ALA A 516 -27.15 -12.08 -2.41
CA ALA A 516 -27.08 -10.79 -1.74
C ALA A 516 -25.61 -10.38 -1.55
N LEU A 517 -25.21 -9.27 -2.18
CA LEU A 517 -23.88 -8.69 -2.05
C LEU A 517 -23.90 -7.62 -0.96
N ILE A 518 -23.08 -7.79 0.07
CA ILE A 518 -22.95 -6.84 1.18
C ILE A 518 -21.54 -6.28 1.17
N SER A 519 -21.41 -4.97 0.96
CA SER A 519 -20.17 -4.25 1.20
C SER A 519 -20.18 -3.71 2.62
N ALA A 520 -19.23 -4.11 3.47
CA ALA A 520 -19.12 -3.62 4.84
C ALA A 520 -17.67 -3.71 5.31
N GLY A 521 -17.27 -2.84 6.24
CA GLY A 521 -15.93 -2.90 6.82
C GLY A 521 -15.81 -3.95 7.91
N HIS A 522 -14.65 -4.62 8.01
CA HIS A 522 -14.38 -5.54 9.11
C HIS A 522 -14.47 -4.82 10.46
N ARG A 523 -15.32 -5.33 11.37
CA ARG A 523 -15.57 -4.72 12.70
C ARG A 523 -15.91 -3.22 12.63
N ASN A 524 -16.66 -2.81 11.60
CA ASN A 524 -17.08 -1.43 11.44
C ASN A 524 -17.90 -0.92 12.65
N ARG A 525 -17.80 0.39 12.91
CA ARG A 525 -18.46 1.07 14.04
C ARG A 525 -19.99 0.99 14.03
N TYR A 526 -20.59 0.83 12.84
CA TYR A 526 -22.02 0.77 12.64
C TYR A 526 -22.62 -0.62 12.96
N ARG A 527 -21.76 -1.64 13.13
CA ARG A 527 -22.15 -3.04 13.30
C ARG A 527 -22.96 -3.57 12.12
N HIS A 528 -22.66 -3.07 10.93
CA HIS A 528 -23.21 -3.57 9.67
C HIS A 528 -22.47 -4.86 9.23
N PRO A 529 -23.14 -5.76 8.50
CA PRO A 529 -24.60 -5.85 8.36
C PRO A 529 -25.27 -6.23 9.69
N HIS A 530 -26.45 -5.66 9.96
CA HIS A 530 -27.21 -5.94 11.18
C HIS A 530 -27.71 -7.39 11.20
N LYS A 531 -27.75 -8.02 12.38
CA LYS A 531 -28.14 -9.43 12.53
C LYS A 531 -29.53 -9.73 11.96
N ASP A 532 -30.50 -8.85 12.19
CA ASP A 532 -31.87 -9.01 11.68
C ASP A 532 -31.96 -8.84 10.15
N VAL A 533 -31.01 -8.11 9.53
CA VAL A 533 -30.93 -8.03 8.07
C VAL A 533 -30.41 -9.35 7.54
N ILE A 534 -29.32 -9.88 8.10
CA ILE A 534 -28.78 -11.19 7.74
C ILE A 534 -29.84 -12.28 7.90
N ALA A 535 -30.57 -12.31 9.02
CA ALA A 535 -31.65 -13.27 9.24
C ALA A 535 -32.72 -13.19 8.14
N ARG A 536 -33.17 -11.99 7.75
CA ARG A 536 -34.18 -11.82 6.68
C ARG A 536 -33.76 -12.42 5.34
N TYR A 537 -32.46 -12.34 5.00
CA TYR A 537 -31.92 -12.97 3.79
C TYR A 537 -31.76 -14.48 3.96
N SER A 538 -31.19 -14.94 5.08
CA SER A 538 -30.98 -16.36 5.36
C SER A 538 -32.29 -17.16 5.48
N ASP A 539 -33.35 -16.58 6.07
CA ASP A 539 -34.67 -17.20 6.20
C ASP A 539 -35.38 -17.44 4.85
N ARG A 540 -34.81 -16.92 3.75
CA ARG A 540 -35.30 -17.07 2.37
C ARG A 540 -34.33 -17.87 1.50
N ASP A 541 -33.36 -18.56 2.11
CA ASP A 541 -32.31 -19.31 1.42
C ASP A 541 -31.48 -18.46 0.44
N ILE A 542 -31.40 -17.15 0.67
CA ILE A 542 -30.62 -16.22 -0.15
C ILE A 542 -29.16 -16.33 0.27
N LYS A 543 -28.27 -16.57 -0.71
CA LYS A 543 -26.83 -16.67 -0.46
C LYS A 543 -26.23 -15.28 -0.23
N ILE A 544 -25.54 -15.09 0.89
CA ILE A 544 -24.99 -13.81 1.30
C ILE A 544 -23.47 -13.80 1.09
N TYR A 545 -22.97 -12.86 0.29
CA TYR A 545 -21.55 -12.64 0.08
C TYR A 545 -21.11 -11.31 0.67
N ARG A 546 -20.09 -11.33 1.52
CA ARG A 546 -19.63 -10.20 2.31
C ARG A 546 -18.19 -9.82 1.99
N SER A 547 -17.94 -8.56 1.63
CA SER A 547 -16.57 -8.11 1.33
C SER A 547 -15.64 -8.22 2.54
N ASP A 548 -16.09 -7.91 3.75
CA ASP A 548 -15.27 -8.02 4.97
C ASP A 548 -14.75 -9.43 5.27
N ARG A 549 -15.39 -10.46 4.70
CA ARG A 549 -15.01 -11.86 4.85
C ARG A 549 -14.30 -12.42 3.63
N LEU A 550 -14.76 -12.08 2.43
CA LEU A 550 -14.34 -12.70 1.17
C LEU A 550 -13.32 -11.86 0.38
N GLY A 551 -13.09 -10.61 0.81
CA GLY A 551 -12.41 -9.61 0.00
C GLY A 551 -13.30 -9.16 -1.15
N ALA A 552 -12.70 -8.76 -2.28
CA ALA A 552 -13.48 -8.51 -3.49
C ALA A 552 -14.22 -9.78 -3.93
N VAL A 553 -15.46 -9.63 -4.37
CA VAL A 553 -16.34 -10.73 -4.83
C VAL A 553 -16.72 -10.48 -6.28
N GLN A 554 -16.41 -11.44 -7.14
CA GLN A 554 -16.70 -11.38 -8.57
C GLN A 554 -17.69 -12.48 -8.98
N MET A 555 -18.68 -12.06 -9.75
CA MET A 555 -19.72 -12.90 -10.36
C MET A 555 -19.68 -12.65 -11.88
N ILE A 556 -19.66 -13.72 -12.68
CA ILE A 556 -19.59 -13.63 -14.14
C ILE A 556 -20.86 -14.22 -14.71
N TYR A 557 -21.66 -13.41 -15.38
CA TYR A 557 -22.81 -13.87 -16.15
C TYR A 557 -22.38 -14.14 -17.59
N ARG A 558 -22.56 -15.38 -18.04
CA ARG A 558 -22.21 -15.82 -19.40
C ARG A 558 -23.10 -16.95 -19.86
N HIS A 559 -23.49 -16.94 -21.14
CA HIS A 559 -24.37 -17.96 -21.75
C HIS A 559 -25.65 -18.23 -20.92
N GLY A 560 -26.25 -17.18 -20.35
CA GLY A 560 -27.48 -17.30 -19.57
C GLY A 560 -27.31 -17.84 -18.15
N LYS A 561 -26.07 -17.93 -17.62
CA LYS A 561 -25.78 -18.50 -16.29
C LYS A 561 -24.76 -17.69 -15.52
N TRP A 562 -24.91 -17.71 -14.19
CA TRP A 562 -23.91 -17.18 -13.27
C TRP A 562 -22.79 -18.18 -12.99
N LEU A 563 -21.55 -17.73 -13.13
CA LEU A 563 -20.32 -18.39 -12.70
C LEU A 563 -19.73 -17.61 -11.53
N GLY A 564 -19.34 -18.29 -10.47
CA GLY A 564 -18.84 -17.67 -9.24
C GLY A 564 -19.56 -18.17 -7.99
N PRO A 565 -19.31 -17.53 -6.83
CA PRO A 565 -18.47 -16.33 -6.67
C PRO A 565 -16.97 -16.66 -6.67
N TYR A 566 -16.19 -15.81 -7.34
CA TYR A 566 -14.73 -15.78 -7.21
C TYR A 566 -14.35 -14.72 -6.18
N CYS A 567 -13.48 -15.06 -5.24
CA CYS A 567 -13.20 -14.21 -4.08
C CYS A 567 -11.72 -13.89 -3.97
N ALA A 568 -11.37 -12.65 -3.67
CA ALA A 568 -9.96 -12.25 -3.52
C ALA A 568 -9.25 -13.05 -2.42
N ARG A 569 -9.93 -13.33 -1.30
CA ARG A 569 -9.33 -14.06 -0.16
C ARG A 569 -9.26 -15.57 -0.33
N TYR A 570 -9.76 -16.14 -1.44
CA TYR A 570 -9.71 -17.59 -1.70
C TYR A 570 -8.27 -18.15 -1.78
N LYS A 571 -7.34 -17.42 -2.43
CA LYS A 571 -5.91 -17.79 -2.50
C LYS A 571 -5.02 -16.99 -1.57
N ALA A 572 -5.48 -15.85 -1.07
CA ALA A 572 -4.71 -14.93 -0.22
C ALA A 572 -4.98 -15.14 1.28
N GLN A 573 -5.09 -16.40 1.71
CA GLN A 573 -5.35 -16.72 3.11
C GLN A 573 -4.15 -16.34 3.97
N HIS A 574 -4.33 -15.44 4.93
CA HIS A 574 -3.33 -15.18 5.96
C HIS A 574 -3.53 -16.16 7.11
N PHE A 575 -2.46 -16.61 7.78
CA PHE A 575 -2.58 -17.60 8.86
C PHE A 575 -3.44 -17.11 10.04
N TRP A 576 -3.63 -15.79 10.19
CA TRP A 576 -4.50 -15.17 11.21
C TRP A 576 -5.93 -14.95 10.73
N ASP A 577 -6.18 -15.07 9.43
CA ASP A 577 -7.52 -15.05 8.89
C ASP A 577 -8.11 -16.43 9.14
N LYS A 578 -9.12 -16.51 10.00
CA LYS A 578 -10.03 -17.65 10.03
C LYS A 578 -10.90 -17.55 8.78
N PHE A 579 -10.29 -17.73 7.60
CA PHE A 579 -10.98 -17.80 6.33
C PHE A 579 -11.72 -19.14 6.30
N ASN A 580 -12.87 -19.13 6.95
CA ASN A 580 -13.89 -20.13 6.75
C ASN A 580 -14.90 -19.47 5.80
N ASP A 581 -14.77 -19.75 4.51
CA ASP A 581 -15.72 -19.31 3.52
C ASP A 581 -17.01 -20.15 3.55
N ASP A 582 -17.10 -21.15 4.43
CA ASP A 582 -18.18 -22.15 4.47
C ASP A 582 -18.40 -22.81 3.08
N GLY A 583 -17.37 -22.85 2.23
CA GLY A 583 -17.46 -23.33 0.85
C GLY A 583 -18.15 -22.35 -0.12
N GLN A 584 -18.29 -21.07 0.23
CA GLN A 584 -18.98 -20.08 -0.61
C GLN A 584 -18.22 -19.75 -1.90
N CYS A 585 -16.90 -19.71 -1.86
CA CYS A 585 -16.08 -19.28 -3.00
C CYS A 585 -15.62 -20.48 -3.84
N ILE A 586 -15.85 -20.42 -5.15
CA ILE A 586 -15.44 -21.50 -6.07
C ILE A 586 -13.99 -21.34 -6.57
N GLY A 587 -13.39 -20.18 -6.32
CA GLY A 587 -12.06 -19.85 -6.81
C GLY A 587 -11.59 -18.45 -6.40
N SER A 588 -10.34 -18.14 -6.72
CA SER A 588 -9.83 -16.76 -6.64
C SER A 588 -10.28 -15.97 -7.86
N ILE A 589 -10.48 -14.66 -7.70
CA ILE A 589 -10.57 -13.75 -8.84
C ILE A 589 -9.29 -13.96 -9.68
N SER A 590 -9.45 -14.42 -10.93
CA SER A 590 -8.31 -14.77 -11.78
C SER A 590 -7.59 -13.49 -12.16
N LEU A 591 -6.44 -13.25 -11.55
CA LEU A 591 -5.57 -12.13 -11.91
C LEU A 591 -4.57 -12.45 -13.02
N LEU A 592 -4.52 -13.69 -13.49
CA LEU A 592 -3.59 -14.18 -14.51
C LEU A 592 -4.23 -15.31 -15.32
#